data_AF-A0A8J5NBS5-F1
#
_entry.id   AF-A0A8J5NBS5-F1
#
_cell.length_a   1.000
_cell.length_b   1.000
_cell.length_c   1.000
_cell.angle_alpha   90.00
_cell.angle_beta   90.00
_cell.angle_gamma   90.00
#
_symmetry.space_group_name_H-M   'P 1'
#
loop_
_entity.id
_entity.type
_entity.pdbx_description
1 polymer ?
#
loop_
_entity_poly.entity_id
_entity_poly.type
_entity_poly.pdbx_seq_one_letter_code
_entity_poly.pdbx_strand_id
1 'polypeptide(L)' 'MTFVGTIKANKKEVPKEMTDRNNRRLGSIAFLFTKELTLVSYVPTTAKTKKKLVLLLSSMHTQPTIGNTGK' A
#
# COMPACT_ATOMS: atom_id res chain seq x y z
N MET A 1 -16.45 -3.48 -14.06
CA MET A 1 -16.35 -3.89 -12.64
C MET A 1 -15.06 -3.32 -12.09
N THR A 2 -15.13 -2.51 -11.04
CA THR A 2 -13.96 -1.98 -10.33
C THR A 2 -13.92 -2.59 -8.94
N PHE A 3 -12.73 -2.81 -8.41
CA PHE A 3 -12.53 -3.32 -7.06
C PHE A 3 -11.47 -2.51 -6.33
N VAL A 4 -11.70 -2.33 -5.04
CA VAL A 4 -10.78 -1.72 -4.10
C VAL A 4 -10.82 -2.56 -2.84
N GLY A 5 -9.67 -2.97 -2.34
CA GLY A 5 -9.63 -3.80 -1.16
C GLY A 5 -8.23 -4.04 -0.63
N THR A 6 -8.15 -4.44 0.62
CA THR A 6 -6.88 -4.83 1.23
C THR A 6 -6.51 -6.25 0.88
N ILE A 7 -5.23 -6.49 0.63
CA ILE A 7 -4.70 -7.84 0.34
C ILE A 7 -3.68 -8.26 1.40
N LYS A 8 -3.50 -9.57 1.55
CA LYS A 8 -2.46 -10.12 2.43
C LYS A 8 -1.09 -10.06 1.74
N ALA A 9 -0.05 -9.74 2.50
CA ALA A 9 1.33 -9.65 2.01
C ALA A 9 1.94 -10.98 1.56
N ASN A 10 1.35 -12.12 1.92
CA ASN A 10 1.86 -13.44 1.53
C ASN A 10 1.39 -13.91 0.14
N LYS A 11 0.74 -13.04 -0.64
CA LYS A 11 0.32 -13.36 -2.01
C LYS A 11 1.54 -13.36 -2.94
N LYS A 12 1.66 -14.41 -3.77
CA LYS A 12 2.81 -14.59 -4.68
C LYS A 12 2.99 -13.45 -5.69
N GLU A 13 1.90 -12.78 -6.05
CA GLU A 13 1.91 -11.67 -7.01
C GLU A 13 2.40 -10.35 -6.39
N VAL A 14 2.58 -10.29 -5.07
CA VAL A 14 3.06 -9.08 -4.39
C VAL A 14 4.59 -9.09 -4.40
N PRO A 15 5.25 -8.10 -5.02
CA PRO A 15 6.71 -8.01 -5.01
C PRO A 15 7.25 -7.82 -3.60
N LYS A 16 8.46 -8.33 -3.35
CA LYS A 16 9.09 -8.28 -2.02
C LYS A 16 9.29 -6.84 -1.56
N GLU A 17 9.62 -5.94 -2.47
CA GLU A 17 9.80 -4.51 -2.27
C GLU A 17 8.55 -3.86 -1.67
N MET A 18 7.36 -4.35 -2.05
CA MET A 18 6.09 -3.86 -1.52
C MET A 18 5.76 -4.41 -0.14
N THR A 19 6.41 -5.51 0.27
CA THR A 19 6.26 -6.13 1.60
C THR A 19 7.39 -5.81 2.56
N ASP A 20 8.50 -5.26 2.04
CA ASP A 20 9.68 -4.95 2.82
C ASP A 20 9.37 -3.86 3.85
N ARG A 21 9.75 -4.14 5.09
CA ARG A 21 9.50 -3.29 6.26
C ARG A 21 10.80 -2.70 6.80
N ASN A 22 11.94 -3.21 6.34
CA ASN A 22 13.25 -2.73 6.72
C ASN A 22 13.37 -1.31 6.18
N ASN A 23 13.73 -0.39 7.07
CA ASN A 23 13.94 1.03 6.76
C ASN A 23 12.71 1.87 6.37
N ARG A 24 11.47 1.38 6.57
CA ARG A 24 10.27 2.20 6.35
C ARG A 24 9.90 3.08 7.55
N ARG A 25 9.53 4.33 7.28
CA ARG A 25 9.05 5.30 8.28
C ARG A 25 7.56 5.12 8.52
N LEU A 26 7.09 5.48 9.73
CA LEU A 26 5.64 5.56 9.98
C LEU A 26 5.03 6.63 9.07
N GLY A 27 3.83 6.38 8.55
CA GLY A 27 3.19 7.24 7.57
C GLY A 27 3.75 7.13 6.15
N SER A 28 4.81 6.34 5.90
CA SER A 28 5.34 6.17 4.55
C SER A 28 4.39 5.33 3.69
N ILE A 29 4.37 5.67 2.41
CA ILE A 29 3.55 5.04 1.39
C ILE A 29 4.42 4.75 0.16
N ALA A 30 4.19 3.61 -0.48
CA ALA A 30 4.79 3.24 -1.74
C ALA A 30 3.70 2.79 -2.70
N PHE A 31 3.84 3.14 -3.98
CA PHE A 31 2.90 2.80 -5.03
C PHE A 31 3.58 1.89 -6.05
N LEU A 32 2.84 0.91 -6.53
CA LEU A 32 3.21 0.08 -7.66
C LEU A 32 2.06 0.10 -8.66
N PHE A 33 2.37 0.53 -9.87
CA PHE A 33 1.41 0.70 -10.94
C PHE A 33 1.59 -0.40 -11.98
N THR A 34 0.47 -0.97 -12.38
CA THR A 34 0.37 -1.77 -13.60
C THR A 34 -0.60 -1.07 -14.56
N LYS A 35 -0.84 -1.66 -15.73
CA LYS A 35 -1.76 -1.09 -16.73
C LYS A 35 -3.18 -0.87 -16.19
N GLU A 36 -3.62 -1.71 -15.26
CA GLU A 36 -5.00 -1.78 -14.80
C GLU A 36 -5.15 -1.66 -13.28
N LEU A 37 -4.06 -1.87 -12.51
CA LEU A 37 -4.10 -1.94 -11.06
C LEU A 37 -3.03 -1.07 -10.42
N THR A 38 -3.38 -0.52 -9.28
CA THR A 38 -2.46 0.15 -8.37
C THR A 38 -2.43 -0.60 -7.06
N LEU A 39 -1.23 -1.05 -6.68
CA LEU A 39 -0.95 -1.59 -5.36
C LEU A 39 -0.31 -0.49 -4.53
N VAL A 40 -0.86 -0.27 -3.34
CA VAL A 40 -0.38 0.70 -2.37
C VAL A 40 0.11 -0.05 -1.15
N SER A 41 1.31 0.29 -0.70
CA SER A 41 1.93 -0.25 0.49
C SER A 41 2.13 0.85 1.51
N TYR A 42 1.33 0.83 2.58
CA TYR A 42 1.24 1.91 3.57
C TYR A 42 1.62 1.42 4.95
N VAL A 43 2.46 2.18 5.65
CA VAL A 43 2.77 1.98 7.07
C VAL A 43 1.96 2.99 7.88
N PRO A 44 0.90 2.59 8.62
CA PRO A 44 0.05 3.52 9.34
C PRO A 44 0.82 4.33 10.39
N THR A 45 0.54 5.64 10.49
CA THR A 45 1.07 6.51 11.56
C THR A 45 0.62 6.04 12.95
N THR A 46 -0.60 5.49 13.04
CA THR A 46 -1.17 4.92 14.27
C THR A 46 -0.61 3.53 14.61
N ALA A 47 0.26 2.97 13.77
CA ALA A 47 0.85 1.68 14.08
C ALA A 47 1.84 1.81 15.25
N LYS A 48 1.56 1.08 16.34
CA LYS A 48 2.48 0.95 17.49
C LYS A 48 3.84 0.35 17.10
N THR A 49 3.91 -0.33 15.96
CA THR A 49 5.14 -0.95 15.44
C THR A 49 5.24 -0.79 13.92
N LYS A 50 6.46 -0.63 13.41
CA LYS A 50 6.75 -0.62 11.96
C LYS A 50 6.46 -1.96 11.26
N LYS A 51 6.08 -2.99 12.02
CA LYS A 51 5.69 -4.31 11.49
C LYS A 51 4.30 -4.30 10.86
N LYS A 52 3.44 -3.32 11.22
CA LYS A 52 2.08 -3.23 10.69
C LYS A 52 2.14 -2.55 9.30
N LEU A 53 1.99 -3.37 8.27
CA LEU A 53 1.96 -2.96 6.88
C LEU A 53 0.57 -3.23 6.31
N VAL A 54 0.00 -2.25 5.61
CA VAL A 54 -1.28 -2.38 4.91
C VAL A 54 -1.00 -2.37 3.41
N LEU A 55 -1.47 -3.40 2.72
CA LEU A 55 -1.48 -3.44 1.27
C LEU A 55 -2.90 -3.21 0.77
N LEU A 56 -3.07 -2.21 -0.08
CA LEU A 56 -4.34 -1.87 -0.73
C LEU A 56 -4.18 -2.04 -2.24
N LEU A 57 -5.08 -2.80 -2.86
CA LEU A 57 -5.13 -2.98 -4.30
C LEU A 57 -6.36 -2.25 -4.84
N SER A 58 -6.19 -1.48 -5.91
CA SER A 58 -7.25 -0.72 -6.55
C SER A 58 -7.16 -0.81 -8.06
N SER A 59 -8.28 -1.10 -8.73
CA SER A 59 -8.43 -0.95 -10.19
C SER A 59 -9.02 0.41 -10.60
N MET A 60 -9.33 1.27 -9.64
CA MET A 60 -9.98 2.56 -9.87
C MET A 60 -8.98 3.72 -9.89
N HIS A 61 -7.95 3.66 -9.05
CA HIS A 61 -6.96 4.73 -8.92
C HIS A 61 -5.74 4.37 -9.74
N THR A 62 -5.43 5.16 -10.78
CA THR A 62 -4.25 4.96 -11.65
C THR A 62 -3.15 6.00 -11.42
N GLN A 63 -3.34 6.89 -10.44
CA GLN A 63 -2.44 7.99 -10.14
C GLN A 63 -2.05 7.99 -8.65
N PRO A 64 -0.81 8.41 -8.29
CA PRO A 64 -0.29 8.44 -6.93
C PRO A 64 -0.78 9.65 -6.13
N THR A 65 -2.08 9.91 -6.10
CA THR A 65 -2.64 11.06 -5.39
C THR A 65 -2.78 10.75 -3.89
N ILE A 66 -2.26 11.64 -3.04
CA ILE A 66 -2.38 11.54 -1.59
C ILE A 66 -3.23 12.72 -1.10
N GLY A 67 -4.33 12.43 -0.42
CA GLY A 67 -5.14 13.46 0.21
C GLY A 67 -4.47 14.02 1.46
N ASN A 68 -4.51 15.33 1.66
CA ASN A 68 -3.94 16.00 2.83
C ASN A 68 -4.80 15.86 4.10
N THR A 69 -5.76 14.93 4.11
CA THR A 69 -6.68 14.68 5.22
C THR A 69 -6.07 13.70 6.22
N GLY A 70 -5.08 14.18 6.97
CA GLY A 70 -4.73 13.58 8.26
C GLY A 70 -5.78 13.96 9.29
N LYS A 71 -6.38 12.97 9.97
CA LYS A 71 -6.89 13.19 11.33
C LYS A 71 -5.72 13.35 12.28
#